data_AF-A0A892IGQ9-F1
#
_entry.id   AF-A0A892IGQ9-F1
#
_cell.length_a   1.000
_cell.length_b   1.000
_cell.length_c   1.000
_cell.angle_alpha   90.00
_cell.angle_beta   90.00
_cell.angle_gamma   90.00
#
_symmetry.space_group_name_H-M   'P 1'
#
loop_
_entity.id
_entity.type
_entity.pdbx_description
1 polymer ?
#
loop_
_entity_poly.entity_id
_entity_poly.type
_entity_poly.pdbx_seq_one_letter_code
_entity_poly.pdbx_strand_id
1 'polypeptide(L)'
;MDEYLDSAHAREVAALRSTFAARTEWPTWLLVVVIHGGWLAVVMSMHAGRLPRFAATPLLVILSAWHMSLQHELLHGHPTRSALVNRLLGSVPLAIWYPYTIYRDTHLAHHRDATLTVPGIDPESTYVLREQWNDANAVQRYLWRTRKRFVGRLIVGPPLSVSTMLAEAIGEWRRGDRRYARTWFAHAIAACLLLAWLQCAEGIAWWYYLLAVTWPALSVAMIRSLYEHRAADDPKHRIAINEAGLPMRLLYLNNNYHVVHHDLPGLPWYLLRRVYLGRARAYADKNGGYVIRGGYWELLKRYAWRETDAPVHPAAGAARARRGATEAHGAAGAIDASTAGVERAPLMSERQRATALRNAGGPAAADRAPIDRGIQSLPLADASAKVMR
;
A
#
# COMPACT_ATOMS: atom_id res chain seq x y z
N MET A 1 8.37 -9.32 2.07
CA MET A 1 8.64 -10.77 2.03
C MET A 1 7.33 -11.44 2.32
N ASP A 2 6.93 -12.44 1.54
CA ASP A 2 5.68 -13.15 1.81
C ASP A 2 5.79 -13.92 3.13
N GLU A 3 4.77 -13.82 3.97
CA GLU A 3 4.64 -14.54 5.23
C GLU A 3 3.48 -15.54 5.12
N TYR A 4 3.80 -16.83 5.21
CA TYR A 4 2.81 -17.90 5.12
C TYR A 4 2.49 -18.46 6.50
N LEU A 5 1.22 -18.79 6.74
CA LEU A 5 0.77 -19.48 7.96
C LEU A 5 1.48 -20.83 8.19
N ASP A 6 1.66 -21.62 7.12
CA ASP A 6 2.35 -22.91 7.13
C ASP A 6 2.82 -23.28 5.71
N SER A 7 3.52 -24.42 5.56
CA SER A 7 4.02 -24.87 4.26
C SER A 7 2.93 -25.27 3.27
N ALA A 8 1.76 -25.73 3.75
CA ALA A 8 0.63 -26.08 2.90
C ALA A 8 -0.01 -24.81 2.32
N HIS A 9 -0.19 -23.78 3.14
CA HIS A 9 -0.62 -22.46 2.72
C HIS A 9 0.32 -21.85 1.68
N ALA A 10 1.64 -22.00 1.83
CA ALA A 10 2.60 -21.57 0.81
C ALA A 10 2.38 -22.28 -0.54
N ARG A 11 2.13 -23.59 -0.54
CA ARG A 11 1.82 -24.35 -1.76
C ARG A 11 0.48 -23.94 -2.39
N GLU A 12 -0.54 -23.68 -1.56
CA GLU A 12 -1.85 -23.19 -2.02
C GLU A 12 -1.71 -21.82 -2.70
N VAL A 13 -0.99 -20.88 -2.09
CA VAL A 13 -0.74 -19.55 -2.68
C VAL A 13 0.07 -19.66 -3.96
N ALA A 14 1.09 -20.52 -4.02
CA ALA A 14 1.86 -20.77 -5.23
C ALA A 14 0.98 -21.32 -6.36
N ALA A 15 0.07 -22.25 -6.06
CA ALA A 15 -0.90 -22.78 -7.03
C ALA A 15 -1.89 -21.70 -7.51
N LEU A 16 -2.31 -20.78 -6.64
CA LEU A 16 -3.15 -19.64 -7.05
C LEU A 16 -2.40 -18.70 -7.99
N ARG A 17 -1.11 -18.43 -7.72
CA ARG A 17 -0.25 -17.58 -8.57
C ARG A 17 0.05 -18.20 -9.94
N SER A 18 -0.07 -19.52 -10.10
CA SER A 18 0.12 -20.19 -11.39
C SER A 18 -1.15 -20.23 -12.26
N THR A 19 -2.31 -19.84 -11.71
CA THR A 19 -3.56 -19.78 -12.48
C THR A 19 -3.47 -18.81 -13.65
N PHE A 20 -4.26 -19.05 -14.70
CA PHE A 20 -4.31 -18.18 -15.87
C PHE A 20 -4.60 -16.71 -15.52
N ALA A 21 -5.54 -16.47 -14.60
CA ALA A 21 -5.87 -15.13 -14.14
C ALA A 21 -4.65 -14.43 -13.51
N ALA A 22 -3.96 -15.08 -12.57
CA ALA A 22 -2.76 -14.53 -11.91
C ALA A 22 -1.57 -14.34 -12.85
N ARG A 23 -1.42 -15.21 -13.85
CA ARG A 23 -0.32 -15.09 -14.81
C ARG A 23 -0.52 -13.99 -15.85
N THR A 24 -1.78 -13.72 -16.20
CA THR A 24 -2.13 -12.72 -17.22
C THR A 24 -2.52 -11.36 -16.63
N GLU A 25 -2.88 -11.34 -15.35
CA GLU A 25 -3.43 -10.17 -14.66
C GLU A 25 -4.61 -9.52 -15.41
N TRP A 26 -5.36 -10.32 -16.20
CA TRP A 26 -6.50 -9.81 -16.97
C TRP A 26 -7.55 -9.10 -16.10
N PRO A 27 -7.85 -9.52 -14.84
CA PRO A 27 -8.80 -8.78 -14.01
C PRO A 27 -8.29 -7.37 -13.67
N THR A 28 -6.99 -7.23 -13.43
CA THR A 28 -6.34 -5.94 -13.13
C THR A 28 -6.22 -5.08 -14.39
N TRP A 29 -5.95 -5.67 -15.56
CA TRP A 29 -6.01 -4.95 -16.84
C TRP A 29 -7.42 -4.47 -17.17
N LEU A 30 -8.44 -5.30 -16.97
CA LEU A 30 -9.83 -4.90 -17.11
C LEU A 30 -10.16 -3.74 -16.18
N LEU A 31 -9.69 -3.81 -14.93
CA LEU A 31 -9.86 -2.74 -13.95
C LEU A 31 -9.22 -1.42 -14.42
N VAL A 32 -7.99 -1.46 -14.95
CA VAL A 32 -7.31 -0.29 -15.55
C VAL A 32 -8.18 0.32 -16.66
N VAL A 33 -8.67 -0.50 -17.59
CA VAL A 33 -9.51 -0.04 -18.72
C VAL A 33 -10.82 0.56 -18.23
N VAL A 34 -11.51 -0.11 -17.29
CA VAL A 34 -12.80 0.36 -16.75
C VAL A 34 -12.63 1.67 -16.00
N ILE A 35 -11.60 1.81 -15.17
CA ILE A 35 -11.38 3.04 -14.39
C ILE A 35 -11.04 4.22 -15.31
N HIS A 36 -10.01 4.07 -16.16
CA HIS A 36 -9.54 5.18 -17.00
C HIS A 36 -10.54 5.50 -18.12
N GLY A 37 -11.01 4.46 -18.82
CA GLY A 37 -12.00 4.60 -19.88
C GLY A 37 -13.35 5.06 -19.35
N GLY A 38 -13.80 4.54 -18.20
CA GLY A 38 -15.03 4.99 -17.54
C GLY A 38 -14.95 6.43 -17.09
N TRP A 39 -13.82 6.86 -16.52
CA TRP A 39 -13.62 8.26 -16.11
C TRP A 39 -13.69 9.20 -17.32
N LEU A 40 -12.98 8.87 -18.40
CA LEU A 40 -13.00 9.65 -19.63
C LEU A 40 -14.40 9.68 -20.25
N ALA A 41 -15.08 8.53 -20.31
CA ALA A 41 -16.43 8.42 -20.84
C ALA A 41 -17.44 9.28 -20.06
N VAL A 42 -17.32 9.34 -18.73
CA VAL A 42 -18.19 10.19 -17.90
C VAL A 42 -17.92 11.67 -18.17
N VAL A 43 -16.66 12.09 -18.25
CA VAL A 43 -16.28 13.48 -18.59
C VAL A 43 -16.85 13.87 -19.96
N MET A 44 -16.58 13.07 -20.99
CA MET A 44 -17.04 13.34 -22.35
C MET A 44 -18.57 13.30 -22.47
N SER A 45 -19.24 12.41 -21.73
CA SER A 45 -20.71 12.36 -21.71
C SER A 45 -21.31 13.57 -21.02
N MET A 46 -20.63 14.12 -20.01
CA MET A 46 -21.03 15.36 -19.36
C MET A 46 -20.86 16.55 -20.30
N HIS A 47 -19.74 16.63 -21.03
CA HIS A 47 -19.48 17.65 -22.03
C HIS A 47 -20.50 17.61 -23.19
N ALA A 48 -20.79 16.40 -23.71
CA ALA A 48 -21.77 16.20 -24.77
C ALA A 48 -23.24 16.39 -24.33
N GLY A 49 -23.49 16.80 -23.08
CA GLY A 49 -24.84 17.00 -22.54
C GLY A 49 -25.67 15.72 -22.36
N ARG A 50 -25.06 14.53 -22.53
CA ARG A 50 -25.74 13.23 -22.40
C ARG A 50 -25.91 12.79 -20.96
N LEU A 51 -25.04 13.27 -20.07
CA LEU A 51 -25.07 12.96 -18.66
C LEU A 51 -25.10 14.26 -17.85
N PRO A 52 -26.18 14.54 -17.10
CA PRO A 52 -26.26 15.78 -16.33
C PRO A 52 -25.23 15.77 -15.20
N ARG A 53 -24.74 16.96 -14.84
CA ARG A 53 -23.66 17.16 -13.87
C ARG A 53 -23.90 16.45 -12.52
N PHE A 54 -25.15 16.44 -12.03
CA PHE A 54 -25.48 15.78 -10.76
C PHE A 54 -25.30 14.26 -10.79
N ALA A 55 -25.47 13.62 -11.96
CA ALA A 55 -25.28 12.18 -12.15
C ALA A 55 -23.82 11.85 -12.48
N ALA A 56 -23.15 12.68 -13.28
CA ALA A 56 -21.74 12.52 -13.61
C ALA A 56 -20.83 12.60 -12.37
N THR A 57 -21.16 13.49 -11.43
CA THR A 57 -20.27 13.79 -10.30
C THR A 57 -20.06 12.62 -9.35
N PRO A 58 -21.11 11.94 -8.85
CA PRO A 58 -20.94 10.72 -8.05
C PRO A 58 -20.15 9.63 -8.79
N LEU A 59 -20.34 9.48 -10.11
CA LEU A 59 -19.58 8.51 -10.90
C LEU A 59 -18.09 8.87 -10.95
N LEU A 60 -17.76 10.14 -11.19
CA LEU A 60 -16.38 10.61 -11.15
C LEU A 60 -15.76 10.46 -9.75
N VAL A 61 -16.53 10.73 -8.69
CA VAL A 61 -16.10 10.52 -7.30
C VAL A 61 -15.72 9.06 -7.07
N ILE A 62 -16.60 8.13 -7.46
CA ILE A 62 -16.36 6.69 -7.29
C ILE A 62 -15.20 6.21 -8.16
N LEU A 63 -15.12 6.63 -9.42
CA LEU A 63 -14.03 6.26 -10.33
C LEU A 63 -12.68 6.79 -9.84
N SER A 64 -12.62 8.02 -9.33
CA SER A 64 -11.41 8.60 -8.73
C SER A 64 -11.03 7.92 -7.41
N ALA A 65 -12.01 7.52 -6.59
CA ALA A 65 -11.76 6.72 -5.40
C ALA A 65 -11.24 5.32 -5.74
N TRP A 66 -11.82 4.69 -6.77
CA TRP A 66 -11.41 3.39 -7.27
C TRP A 66 -10.03 3.44 -7.92
N HIS A 67 -9.70 4.56 -8.59
CA HIS A 67 -8.35 4.82 -9.08
C HIS A 67 -7.33 4.81 -7.95
N MET A 68 -7.62 5.37 -6.77
CA MET A 68 -6.68 5.29 -5.63
C MET A 68 -6.49 3.86 -5.11
N SER A 69 -7.54 3.03 -5.14
CA SER A 69 -7.41 1.58 -4.88
C SER A 69 -6.58 0.89 -5.97
N LEU A 70 -6.74 1.26 -7.24
CA LEU A 70 -5.90 0.76 -8.32
C LEU A 70 -4.44 1.21 -8.13
N GLN A 71 -4.17 2.45 -7.73
CA GLN A 71 -2.81 2.91 -7.42
C GLN A 71 -2.15 2.04 -6.35
N HIS A 72 -2.91 1.61 -5.34
CA HIS A 72 -2.46 0.65 -4.33
C HIS A 72 -2.10 -0.72 -4.94
N GLU A 73 -2.90 -1.23 -5.86
CA GLU A 73 -2.58 -2.49 -6.54
C GLU A 73 -1.34 -2.37 -7.46
N LEU A 74 -1.20 -1.23 -8.13
CA LEU A 74 -0.09 -0.94 -9.04
C LEU A 74 1.26 -0.87 -8.30
N LEU A 75 1.27 -0.27 -7.11
CA LEU A 75 2.48 -0.14 -6.29
C LEU A 75 2.98 -1.48 -5.74
N HIS A 76 2.12 -2.52 -5.70
CA HIS A 76 2.47 -3.89 -5.32
C HIS A 76 2.93 -4.76 -6.49
N GLY A 77 3.09 -4.18 -7.67
CA GLY A 77 3.67 -4.88 -8.82
C GLY A 77 2.65 -5.53 -9.75
N HIS A 78 1.38 -5.12 -9.70
CA HIS A 78 0.34 -5.54 -10.64
C HIS A 78 -0.01 -4.41 -11.63
N PRO A 79 -0.54 -4.70 -12.81
CA PRO A 79 -0.64 -6.01 -13.44
C PRO A 79 0.72 -6.49 -14.00
N THR A 80 1.79 -5.70 -13.89
CA THR A 80 3.07 -6.01 -14.54
C THR A 80 4.24 -6.03 -13.56
N ARG A 81 5.24 -6.87 -13.85
CA ARG A 81 6.54 -6.85 -13.16
C ARG A 81 7.36 -5.57 -13.42
N SER A 82 6.94 -4.75 -14.39
CA SER A 82 7.64 -3.51 -14.75
C SER A 82 7.16 -2.36 -13.87
N ALA A 83 7.99 -1.95 -12.92
CA ALA A 83 7.72 -0.77 -12.09
C ALA A 83 7.50 0.50 -12.91
N LEU A 84 8.09 0.60 -14.11
CA LEU A 84 7.88 1.72 -15.02
C LEU A 84 6.44 1.74 -15.56
N VAL A 85 5.94 0.61 -16.06
CA VAL A 85 4.59 0.51 -16.63
C VAL A 85 3.54 0.80 -15.55
N ASN A 86 3.67 0.17 -14.38
CA ASN A 86 2.73 0.39 -13.27
C ASN A 86 2.78 1.86 -12.80
N ARG A 87 3.96 2.48 -12.79
CA ARG A 87 4.10 3.91 -12.48
C ARG A 87 3.40 4.79 -13.50
N LEU A 88 3.50 4.51 -14.80
CA LEU A 88 2.81 5.30 -15.83
C LEU A 88 1.29 5.21 -15.66
N LEU A 89 0.76 4.02 -15.44
CA LEU A 89 -0.66 3.80 -15.18
C LEU A 89 -1.14 4.52 -13.90
N GLY A 90 -0.34 4.45 -12.84
CA GLY A 90 -0.70 5.02 -11.53
C GLY A 90 -0.45 6.52 -11.41
N SER A 91 0.33 7.13 -12.31
CA SER A 91 0.67 8.57 -12.23
C SER A 91 -0.34 9.48 -12.92
N VAL A 92 -1.39 8.92 -13.55
CA VAL A 92 -2.48 9.73 -14.11
C VAL A 92 -3.22 10.41 -12.96
N PRO A 93 -3.29 11.76 -12.89
CA PRO A 93 -3.69 12.45 -11.67
C PRO A 93 -5.22 12.57 -11.53
N LEU A 94 -5.97 11.47 -11.75
CA LEU A 94 -7.44 11.48 -11.69
C LEU A 94 -7.96 11.93 -10.32
N ALA A 95 -7.28 11.54 -9.24
CA ALA A 95 -7.58 11.98 -7.87
C ALA A 95 -6.79 13.21 -7.41
N ILE A 96 -5.84 13.72 -8.21
CA ILE A 96 -5.00 14.92 -7.98
C ILE A 96 -4.07 14.90 -6.75
N TRP A 97 -4.51 14.43 -5.58
CA TRP A 97 -3.86 14.79 -4.32
C TRP A 97 -2.54 14.09 -4.02
N TYR A 98 -2.37 12.82 -4.41
CA TYR A 98 -1.19 12.01 -4.03
C TYR A 98 -0.35 11.64 -5.25
N PRO A 99 0.93 12.09 -5.34
CA PRO A 99 1.85 11.62 -6.37
C PRO A 99 2.15 10.14 -6.18
N TYR A 100 1.95 9.35 -7.23
CA TYR A 100 2.06 7.88 -7.19
C TYR A 100 3.37 7.37 -6.58
N THR A 101 4.51 7.95 -6.97
CA THR A 101 5.83 7.47 -6.48
C THR A 101 6.00 7.72 -4.99
N ILE A 102 5.51 8.86 -4.49
CA ILE A 102 5.55 9.15 -3.04
C ILE A 102 4.62 8.17 -2.33
N TYR A 103 3.40 7.98 -2.84
CA TYR A 103 2.46 7.02 -2.27
C TYR A 103 3.03 5.60 -2.22
N ARG A 104 3.66 5.13 -3.31
CA ARG A 104 4.36 3.85 -3.35
C ARG A 104 5.41 3.75 -2.24
N ASP A 105 6.31 4.73 -2.16
CA ASP A 105 7.45 4.64 -1.26
C ASP A 105 7.02 4.72 0.21
N THR A 106 6.03 5.57 0.54
CA THR A 106 5.47 5.63 1.89
C THR A 106 4.65 4.38 2.23
N HIS A 107 3.84 3.87 1.30
CA HIS A 107 3.06 2.67 1.53
C HIS A 107 3.94 1.41 1.68
N LEU A 108 5.00 1.28 0.89
CA LEU A 108 5.95 0.18 1.08
C LEU A 108 6.71 0.27 2.41
N ALA A 109 6.92 1.48 2.95
CA ALA A 109 7.45 1.65 4.30
C ALA A 109 6.42 1.26 5.39
N HIS A 110 5.13 1.51 5.14
CA HIS A 110 4.02 1.10 6.00
C HIS A 110 3.88 -0.42 6.13
N HIS A 111 4.24 -1.20 5.10
CA HIS A 111 4.30 -2.68 5.12
C HIS A 111 5.35 -3.28 6.08
N ARG A 112 6.01 -2.46 6.91
CA ARG A 112 6.89 -2.93 7.98
C ARG A 112 6.09 -3.09 9.27
N ASP A 113 5.50 -4.26 9.44
CA ASP A 113 4.58 -4.58 10.54
C ASP A 113 5.13 -4.23 11.92
N ALA A 114 6.43 -4.45 12.17
CA ALA A 114 7.07 -4.16 13.45
C ALA A 114 6.87 -2.69 13.91
N THR A 115 6.85 -1.76 12.95
CA THR A 115 6.74 -0.32 13.18
C THR A 115 5.34 0.23 12.94
N LEU A 116 4.39 -0.61 12.52
CA LEU A 116 3.01 -0.22 12.26
C LEU A 116 2.40 0.48 13.48
N THR A 117 1.57 1.48 13.22
CA THR A 117 0.93 2.39 14.18
C THR A 117 1.85 3.37 14.90
N VAL A 118 3.16 3.22 14.83
CA VAL A 118 4.10 4.09 15.56
C VAL A 118 4.19 5.49 14.90
N PRO A 119 3.76 6.57 15.58
CA PRO A 119 3.78 7.91 15.01
C PRO A 119 5.19 8.34 14.58
N GLY A 120 5.30 8.94 13.39
CA GLY A 120 6.57 9.43 12.83
C GLY A 120 7.50 8.33 12.31
N ILE A 121 7.11 7.05 12.37
CA ILE A 121 7.81 5.93 11.73
C ILE A 121 6.90 5.29 10.69
N ASP A 122 5.68 4.94 11.09
CA ASP A 122 4.62 4.51 10.18
C ASP A 122 4.00 5.75 9.51
N PRO A 123 4.15 5.92 8.19
CA PRO A 123 3.65 7.09 7.47
C PRO A 123 2.11 7.12 7.37
N GLU A 124 1.42 6.00 7.60
CA GLU A 124 -0.05 5.94 7.60
C GLU A 124 -0.64 5.95 9.01
N SER A 125 0.20 6.10 10.05
CA SER A 125 -0.27 6.15 11.42
C SER A 125 -1.23 7.32 11.65
N THR A 126 -2.35 7.01 12.30
CA THR A 126 -3.34 7.99 12.74
C THR A 126 -3.16 8.40 14.20
N TYR A 127 -2.10 7.90 14.85
CA TYR A 127 -1.76 8.21 16.23
C TYR A 127 -0.82 9.41 16.32
N VAL A 128 -0.81 10.02 17.49
CA VAL A 128 0.17 11.03 17.88
C VAL A 128 0.96 10.56 19.10
N LEU A 129 2.18 11.09 19.25
CA LEU A 129 2.97 10.89 20.45
C LEU A 129 2.34 11.61 21.65
N ARG A 130 2.67 11.17 22.86
CA ARG A 130 2.13 11.75 24.09
C ARG A 130 2.59 13.20 24.29
N GLU A 131 3.83 13.47 23.91
CA GLU A 131 4.44 14.80 23.96
C GLU A 131 3.72 15.73 22.99
N GLN A 132 3.52 15.29 21.74
CA GLN A 132 2.74 16.03 20.74
C GLN A 132 1.31 16.32 21.21
N TRP A 133 0.69 15.36 21.91
CA TRP A 133 -0.63 15.57 22.50
C TRP A 133 -0.61 16.62 23.62
N ASN A 134 0.37 16.55 24.52
CA ASN A 134 0.51 17.50 25.63
C ASN A 134 0.77 18.93 25.13
N ASP A 135 1.60 19.08 24.10
CA ASP A 135 1.94 20.37 23.50
C ASP A 135 0.84 20.92 22.56
N ALA A 136 -0.09 20.06 22.14
CA ALA A 136 -1.16 20.45 21.22
C ALA A 136 -2.21 21.34 21.87
N ASN A 137 -2.62 22.37 21.12
CA ASN A 137 -3.75 23.23 21.48
C ASN A 137 -5.10 22.52 21.34
N ALA A 138 -6.17 23.17 21.82
CA ALA A 138 -7.51 22.59 21.82
C ALA A 138 -8.02 22.21 20.42
N VAL A 139 -7.68 23.01 19.39
CA VAL A 139 -8.09 22.77 18.00
C VAL A 139 -7.40 21.52 17.44
N GLN A 140 -6.09 21.38 17.64
CA GLN A 140 -5.33 20.22 17.20
C GLN A 140 -5.86 18.93 17.84
N ARG A 141 -6.08 18.93 19.15
CA ARG A 141 -6.66 17.79 19.86
C ARG A 141 -8.07 17.46 19.35
N TYR A 142 -8.90 18.48 19.10
CA TYR A 142 -10.23 18.30 18.53
C TYR A 142 -10.19 17.66 17.12
N LEU A 143 -9.30 18.14 16.25
CA LEU A 143 -9.13 17.60 14.90
C LEU A 143 -8.65 16.14 14.91
N TRP A 144 -7.67 15.80 15.76
CA TRP A 144 -7.19 14.42 15.89
C TRP A 144 -8.27 13.48 16.43
N ARG A 145 -9.03 13.89 17.44
CA ARG A 145 -10.20 13.12 17.93
C ARG A 145 -11.27 12.97 16.86
N THR A 146 -11.55 14.04 16.11
CA THR A 146 -12.56 14.02 15.05
C THR A 146 -12.15 13.09 13.91
N ARG A 147 -10.86 13.08 13.53
CA ARG A 147 -10.32 12.16 12.50
C ARG A 147 -10.45 10.67 12.90
N LYS A 148 -10.54 10.35 14.18
CA LYS A 148 -10.76 8.98 14.69
C LYS A 148 -12.22 8.51 14.63
N ARG A 149 -13.16 9.39 14.24
CA ARG A 149 -14.59 9.07 14.02
C ARG A 149 -14.83 8.80 12.54
N PHE A 150 -15.81 7.97 12.20
CA PHE A 150 -16.13 7.66 10.80
C PHE A 150 -16.53 8.92 10.02
N VAL A 151 -17.55 9.66 10.48
CA VAL A 151 -18.01 10.87 9.78
C VAL A 151 -16.95 11.97 9.85
N GLY A 152 -16.29 12.10 10.99
CA GLY A 152 -15.20 13.05 11.16
C GLY A 152 -14.07 12.80 10.16
N ARG A 153 -13.66 11.54 9.94
CA ARG A 153 -12.65 11.17 8.96
C ARG A 153 -13.04 11.53 7.53
N LEU A 154 -14.32 11.45 7.16
CA LEU A 154 -14.75 11.88 5.82
C LEU A 154 -14.57 13.40 5.60
N ILE A 155 -14.81 14.19 6.65
CA ILE A 155 -14.80 15.65 6.57
C ILE A 155 -13.39 16.21 6.79
N VAL A 156 -12.75 15.83 7.90
CA VAL A 156 -11.45 16.38 8.32
C VAL A 156 -10.27 15.54 7.82
N GLY A 157 -10.48 14.27 7.45
CA GLY A 157 -9.41 13.39 7.00
C GLY A 157 -8.66 13.91 5.75
N PRO A 158 -9.36 14.22 4.64
CA PRO A 158 -8.73 14.75 3.44
C PRO A 158 -7.90 16.03 3.67
N PRO A 159 -8.45 17.11 4.28
CA PRO A 159 -7.67 18.34 4.50
C PRO A 159 -6.46 18.11 5.40
N LEU A 160 -6.61 17.32 6.47
CA LEU A 160 -5.47 17.02 7.36
C LEU A 160 -4.40 16.23 6.62
N SER A 161 -4.78 15.21 5.85
CA SER A 161 -3.78 14.33 5.19
C SER A 161 -3.02 15.08 4.09
N VAL A 162 -3.72 15.88 3.28
CA VAL A 162 -3.07 16.72 2.24
C VAL A 162 -2.18 17.78 2.87
N SER A 163 -2.65 18.48 3.92
CA SER A 163 -1.84 19.52 4.57
C SER A 163 -0.61 18.95 5.27
N THR A 164 -0.71 17.80 5.94
CA THR A 164 0.45 17.10 6.52
C THR A 164 1.45 16.71 5.45
N MET A 165 1.01 16.08 4.35
CA MET A 165 1.90 15.69 3.25
C MET A 165 2.62 16.90 2.63
N LEU A 166 1.91 18.01 2.39
CA LEU A 166 2.51 19.23 1.83
C LEU A 166 3.49 19.87 2.83
N ALA A 167 3.16 19.91 4.12
CA ALA A 167 4.05 20.43 5.16
C ALA A 167 5.33 19.59 5.29
N GLU A 168 5.22 18.26 5.18
CA GLU A 168 6.36 17.34 5.15
C GLU A 168 7.24 17.59 3.93
N ALA A 169 6.66 17.70 2.73
CA ALA A 169 7.40 18.00 1.49
C ALA A 169 8.15 19.35 1.57
N ILE A 170 7.52 20.40 2.12
CA ILE A 170 8.18 21.69 2.36
C ILE A 170 9.31 21.54 3.38
N GLY A 171 9.09 20.77 4.44
CA GLY A 171 10.09 20.49 5.48
C GLY A 171 11.30 19.74 4.93
N GLU A 172 11.10 18.76 4.04
CA GLU A 172 12.17 18.05 3.32
C GLU A 172 13.01 19.04 2.51
N TRP A 173 12.38 19.89 1.70
CA TRP A 173 13.09 20.89 0.89
C TRP A 173 13.87 21.89 1.73
N ARG A 174 13.31 22.36 2.85
CA ARG A 174 14.00 23.28 3.79
C ARG A 174 15.24 22.64 4.42
N ARG A 175 15.24 21.32 4.62
CA ARG A 175 16.40 20.56 5.12
C ARG A 175 17.38 20.16 4.02
N GLY A 176 17.12 20.55 2.77
CA GLY A 176 17.96 20.21 1.62
C GLY A 176 17.66 18.83 1.00
N ASP A 177 16.67 18.09 1.51
CA ASP A 177 16.25 16.83 0.91
C ASP A 177 15.38 17.10 -0.32
N ARG A 178 15.91 16.78 -1.50
CA ARG A 178 15.25 16.97 -2.81
C ARG A 178 14.86 15.66 -3.48
N ARG A 179 14.84 14.53 -2.75
CA ARG A 179 14.59 13.19 -3.30
C ARG A 179 13.33 13.10 -4.16
N TYR A 180 12.25 13.78 -3.77
CA TYR A 180 10.96 13.78 -4.48
C TYR A 180 10.70 15.03 -5.33
N ALA A 181 11.66 15.96 -5.47
CA ALA A 181 11.42 17.21 -6.18
C ALA A 181 10.97 16.99 -7.64
N ARG A 182 11.59 16.04 -8.35
CA ARG A 182 11.19 15.67 -9.72
C ARG A 182 9.78 15.06 -9.77
N THR A 183 9.43 14.23 -8.80
CA THR A 183 8.10 13.63 -8.69
C THR A 183 7.04 14.69 -8.48
N TRP A 184 7.26 15.62 -7.55
CA TRP A 184 6.35 16.74 -7.30
C TRP A 184 6.18 17.61 -8.55
N PHE A 185 7.27 17.95 -9.23
CA PHE A 185 7.23 18.76 -10.45
C PHE A 185 6.45 18.06 -11.58
N ALA A 186 6.76 16.80 -11.87
CA ALA A 186 6.06 16.03 -12.89
C ALA A 186 4.57 15.87 -12.59
N HIS A 187 4.23 15.59 -11.32
CA HIS A 187 2.84 15.49 -10.87
C HIS A 187 2.10 16.83 -10.97
N ALA A 188 2.73 17.93 -10.58
CA ALA A 188 2.15 19.26 -10.70
C ALA A 188 1.86 19.63 -12.16
N ILE A 189 2.79 19.34 -13.09
CA ILE A 189 2.55 19.53 -14.53
C ILE A 189 1.38 18.68 -14.99
N ALA A 190 1.38 17.38 -14.69
CA ALA A 190 0.32 16.48 -15.11
C ALA A 190 -1.06 16.91 -14.57
N ALA A 191 -1.13 17.30 -13.30
CA ALA A 191 -2.34 17.80 -12.67
C ALA A 191 -2.82 19.12 -13.29
N CYS A 192 -1.91 20.07 -13.54
CA CYS A 192 -2.24 21.33 -14.20
C CYS A 192 -2.74 21.10 -15.63
N LEU A 193 -2.11 20.22 -16.40
CA LEU A 193 -2.56 19.87 -17.76
C LEU A 193 -3.94 19.21 -17.74
N LEU A 194 -4.19 18.28 -16.80
CA LEU A 194 -5.49 17.65 -16.65
C LEU A 194 -6.58 18.69 -16.30
N LEU A 195 -6.32 19.55 -15.31
CA LEU A 195 -7.27 20.59 -14.88
C LEU A 195 -7.51 21.64 -15.96
N ALA A 196 -6.47 22.01 -16.71
CA ALA A 196 -6.58 22.93 -17.84
C ALA A 196 -7.39 22.31 -18.99
N TRP A 197 -7.17 21.03 -19.30
CA TRP A 197 -7.98 20.31 -20.30
C TRP A 197 -9.45 20.24 -19.86
N LEU A 198 -9.73 19.88 -18.61
CA LEU A 198 -11.09 19.87 -18.06
C LEU A 198 -11.77 21.24 -18.17
N GLN A 199 -11.05 22.31 -17.84
CA GLN A 199 -11.56 23.68 -17.88
C GLN A 199 -11.80 24.18 -19.31
N CYS A 200 -10.83 23.98 -20.21
CA CYS A 200 -10.81 24.62 -21.51
C CYS A 200 -11.50 23.79 -22.61
N ALA A 201 -11.38 22.46 -22.56
CA ALA A 201 -11.97 21.57 -23.57
C ALA A 201 -13.33 21.03 -23.12
N GLU A 202 -13.44 20.58 -21.87
CA GLU A 202 -14.64 19.85 -21.39
C GLU A 202 -15.65 20.76 -20.67
N GLY A 203 -15.30 22.03 -20.39
CA GLY A 203 -16.16 22.98 -19.69
C GLY A 203 -16.40 22.63 -18.21
N ILE A 204 -15.55 21.78 -17.63
CA ILE A 204 -15.58 21.39 -16.22
C ILE A 204 -14.65 22.31 -15.45
N ALA A 205 -15.22 23.18 -14.62
CA ALA A 205 -14.40 24.13 -13.88
C ALA A 205 -13.36 23.41 -13.01
N TRP A 206 -12.10 23.86 -13.03
CA TRP A 206 -11.03 23.19 -12.27
C TRP A 206 -11.32 23.12 -10.77
N TRP A 207 -11.89 24.19 -10.19
CA TRP A 207 -12.25 24.25 -8.77
C TRP A 207 -13.40 23.28 -8.45
N TYR A 208 -14.32 23.10 -9.41
CA TYR A 208 -15.42 22.15 -9.28
C TYR A 208 -14.88 20.73 -9.22
N TYR A 209 -13.95 20.39 -10.12
CA TYR A 209 -13.31 19.08 -10.13
C TYR A 209 -12.55 18.83 -8.81
N LEU A 210 -11.81 19.81 -8.30
CA LEU A 210 -11.10 19.67 -7.02
C LEU A 210 -12.05 19.48 -5.82
N LEU A 211 -13.08 20.32 -5.70
CA LEU A 211 -13.93 20.35 -4.50
C LEU A 211 -15.09 19.37 -4.53
N ALA A 212 -15.70 19.14 -5.69
CA ALA A 212 -16.89 18.29 -5.83
C ALA A 212 -16.57 16.86 -6.29
N VAL A 213 -15.40 16.62 -6.90
CA VAL A 213 -14.99 15.28 -7.37
C VAL A 213 -13.84 14.72 -6.54
N THR A 214 -12.65 15.32 -6.61
CA THR A 214 -11.46 14.67 -6.06
C THR A 214 -11.41 14.70 -4.54
N TRP A 215 -11.96 15.74 -3.92
CA TRP A 215 -12.04 15.82 -2.46
C TRP A 215 -13.00 14.78 -1.86
N PRO A 216 -14.27 14.64 -2.30
CA PRO A 216 -15.12 13.53 -1.88
C PRO A 216 -14.55 12.16 -2.24
N ALA A 217 -13.85 12.03 -3.38
CA ALA A 217 -13.18 10.78 -3.73
C ALA A 217 -12.11 10.40 -2.69
N LEU A 218 -11.34 11.38 -2.20
CA LEU A 218 -10.37 11.16 -1.13
C LEU A 218 -11.07 10.79 0.18
N SER A 219 -12.19 11.44 0.54
CA SER A 219 -13.00 11.04 1.69
C SER A 219 -13.45 9.57 1.59
N VAL A 220 -13.95 9.16 0.42
CA VAL A 220 -14.39 7.78 0.17
C VAL A 220 -13.22 6.79 0.24
N ALA A 221 -12.05 7.12 -0.31
CA ALA A 221 -10.88 6.26 -0.22
C ALA A 221 -10.39 6.10 1.24
N MET A 222 -10.49 7.16 2.05
CA MET A 222 -10.09 7.13 3.46
C MET A 222 -10.97 6.27 4.36
N ILE A 223 -12.16 5.84 3.90
CA ILE A 223 -12.97 4.85 4.62
C ILE A 223 -12.22 3.53 4.74
N ARG A 224 -11.47 3.12 3.69
CA ARG A 224 -10.71 1.87 3.69
C ARG A 224 -9.80 1.78 4.91
N SER A 225 -9.06 2.86 5.15
CA SER A 225 -8.08 2.97 6.21
C SER A 225 -8.63 3.48 7.55
N LEU A 226 -9.96 3.56 7.69
CA LEU A 226 -10.58 3.79 8.99
C LEU A 226 -10.48 2.52 9.82
N TYR A 227 -9.69 2.59 10.89
CA TYR A 227 -9.54 1.49 11.85
C TYR A 227 -9.07 0.18 11.22
N GLU A 228 -8.35 0.26 10.09
CA GLU A 228 -7.64 -0.90 9.55
C GLU A 228 -6.44 -1.27 10.45
N HIS A 229 -5.96 -0.30 11.24
CA HIS A 229 -4.91 -0.45 12.23
C HIS A 229 -5.34 -0.03 13.64
N ARG A 230 -4.88 -0.79 14.64
CA ARG A 230 -4.94 -0.46 16.07
C ARG A 230 -3.59 -0.68 16.74
N ALA A 231 -3.31 0.01 17.84
CA ALA A 231 -2.13 -0.27 18.63
C ALA A 231 -2.30 -1.58 19.41
N ALA A 232 -1.29 -2.44 19.34
CA ALA A 232 -1.21 -3.71 20.05
C ALA A 232 0.27 -4.08 20.21
N ASP A 233 0.61 -4.92 21.20
CA ASP A 233 2.00 -5.32 21.41
C ASP A 233 2.52 -6.17 20.24
N ASP A 234 1.77 -7.22 19.88
CA ASP A 234 2.05 -8.04 18.70
C ASP A 234 1.75 -7.25 17.41
N PRO A 235 2.71 -7.15 16.46
CA PRO A 235 2.52 -6.49 15.17
C PRO A 235 1.28 -6.96 14.40
N LYS A 236 0.99 -8.27 14.35
CA LYS A 236 -0.14 -8.80 13.58
C LYS A 236 -1.48 -8.48 14.24
N HIS A 237 -1.50 -8.32 15.56
CA HIS A 237 -2.71 -7.88 16.29
C HIS A 237 -3.11 -6.43 16.00
N ARG A 238 -2.22 -5.67 15.34
CA ARG A 238 -2.48 -4.30 14.88
C ARG A 238 -3.31 -4.26 13.61
N ILE A 239 -3.36 -5.35 12.83
CA ILE A 239 -3.86 -5.34 11.45
C ILE A 239 -5.24 -6.00 11.38
N ALA A 240 -6.23 -5.24 10.94
CA ALA A 240 -7.59 -5.70 10.90
C ALA A 240 -7.85 -6.69 9.76
N ILE A 241 -8.88 -7.50 9.96
CA ILE A 241 -9.66 -8.08 8.87
C ILE A 241 -11.04 -7.43 8.92
N ASN A 242 -11.49 -6.88 7.80
CA ASN A 242 -12.83 -6.30 7.66
C ASN A 242 -13.61 -7.14 6.66
N GLU A 243 -14.67 -7.82 7.11
CA GLU A 243 -15.50 -8.70 6.29
C GLU A 243 -16.55 -7.89 5.52
N ALA A 244 -16.06 -7.05 4.62
CA ALA A 244 -16.88 -6.12 3.87
C ALA A 244 -17.83 -6.80 2.87
N GLY A 245 -18.96 -6.15 2.59
CA GLY A 245 -19.88 -6.53 1.51
C GLY A 245 -19.29 -6.32 0.12
N LEU A 246 -19.93 -6.90 -0.91
CA LEU A 246 -19.44 -6.87 -2.30
C LEU A 246 -19.09 -5.46 -2.82
N PRO A 247 -19.90 -4.40 -2.62
CA PRO A 247 -19.59 -3.08 -3.17
C PRO A 247 -18.26 -2.53 -2.64
N MET A 248 -18.04 -2.63 -1.33
CA MET A 248 -16.82 -2.13 -0.68
C MET A 248 -15.61 -2.99 -1.01
N ARG A 249 -15.81 -4.31 -1.15
CA ARG A 249 -14.75 -5.23 -1.60
C ARG A 249 -14.30 -4.94 -3.02
N LEU A 250 -15.20 -4.53 -3.92
CA LEU A 250 -14.82 -4.10 -5.27
C LEU A 250 -14.15 -2.74 -5.24
N LEU A 251 -14.71 -1.77 -4.50
CA LEU A 251 -14.15 -0.42 -4.40
C LEU A 251 -12.73 -0.40 -3.81
N TYR A 252 -12.45 -1.24 -2.81
CA TYR A 252 -11.14 -1.34 -2.15
C TYR A 252 -10.33 -2.55 -2.58
N LEU A 253 -10.74 -3.23 -3.66
CA LEU A 253 -10.00 -4.35 -4.25
C LEU A 253 -9.62 -5.42 -3.20
N ASN A 254 -10.60 -5.84 -2.39
CA ASN A 254 -10.43 -6.79 -1.28
C ASN A 254 -9.31 -6.44 -0.26
N ASN A 255 -8.72 -5.24 -0.29
CA ASN A 255 -7.66 -4.84 0.63
C ASN A 255 -8.15 -4.73 2.09
N ASN A 256 -9.47 -4.79 2.30
CA ASN A 256 -10.11 -4.96 3.59
C ASN A 256 -9.70 -6.27 4.32
N TYR A 257 -9.16 -7.28 3.64
CA TYR A 257 -8.50 -8.44 4.26
C TYR A 257 -7.05 -8.09 4.63
N HIS A 258 -6.86 -7.06 5.45
CA HIS A 258 -5.62 -6.30 5.47
C HIS A 258 -4.42 -7.07 6.03
N VAL A 259 -4.61 -7.91 7.06
CA VAL A 259 -3.52 -8.80 7.53
C VAL A 259 -3.08 -9.81 6.47
N VAL A 260 -3.99 -10.28 5.62
CA VAL A 260 -3.66 -11.17 4.49
C VAL A 260 -2.84 -10.41 3.45
N HIS A 261 -3.18 -9.14 3.23
CA HIS A 261 -2.44 -8.26 2.35
C HIS A 261 -1.03 -7.95 2.88
N HIS A 262 -0.87 -7.67 4.17
CA HIS A 262 0.46 -7.50 4.80
C HIS A 262 1.31 -8.77 4.74
N ASP A 263 0.69 -9.93 4.95
CA ASP A 263 1.36 -11.22 4.81
C ASP A 263 1.78 -11.50 3.36
N LEU A 264 0.93 -11.16 2.38
CA LEU A 264 1.11 -11.50 0.97
C LEU A 264 0.94 -10.25 0.08
N PRO A 265 1.83 -9.24 0.17
CA PRO A 265 1.63 -7.95 -0.49
C PRO A 265 1.58 -8.07 -2.01
N GLY A 266 2.31 -9.02 -2.59
CA GLY A 266 2.30 -9.31 -4.03
C GLY A 266 1.17 -10.22 -4.49
N LEU A 267 0.21 -10.60 -3.63
CA LEU A 267 -0.94 -11.40 -4.05
C LEU A 267 -1.98 -10.50 -4.76
N PRO A 268 -2.41 -10.83 -5.99
CA PRO A 268 -3.40 -10.03 -6.71
C PRO A 268 -4.70 -9.87 -5.91
N TRP A 269 -5.28 -8.67 -5.97
CA TRP A 269 -6.43 -8.28 -5.17
C TRP A 269 -7.63 -9.22 -5.22
N TYR A 270 -7.91 -9.82 -6.38
CA TYR A 270 -9.04 -10.72 -6.59
C TYR A 270 -8.85 -12.11 -5.93
N LEU A 271 -7.63 -12.42 -5.45
CA LEU A 271 -7.31 -13.67 -4.75
C LEU A 271 -7.30 -13.52 -3.22
N LEU A 272 -7.16 -12.30 -2.68
CA LEU A 272 -7.08 -12.04 -1.23
C LEU A 272 -8.22 -12.71 -0.44
N ARG A 273 -9.46 -12.55 -0.89
CA ARG A 273 -10.61 -13.18 -0.22
C ARG A 273 -10.53 -14.69 -0.22
N ARG A 274 -10.10 -15.30 -1.33
CA ARG A 274 -10.05 -16.77 -1.45
C ARG A 274 -9.05 -17.33 -0.45
N VAL A 275 -7.88 -16.68 -0.34
CA VAL A 275 -6.86 -17.04 0.65
C VAL A 275 -7.38 -16.87 2.07
N TYR A 276 -8.01 -15.73 2.37
CA TYR A 276 -8.64 -15.50 3.68
C TYR A 276 -9.64 -16.61 4.04
N LEU A 277 -10.61 -16.87 3.17
CA LEU A 277 -11.68 -17.84 3.48
C LEU A 277 -11.17 -19.27 3.63
N GLY A 278 -10.12 -19.65 2.91
CA GLY A 278 -9.50 -20.96 3.06
C GLY A 278 -8.88 -21.17 4.44
N ARG A 279 -8.48 -20.09 5.13
CA ARG A 279 -7.74 -20.12 6.39
C ARG A 279 -8.26 -19.11 7.44
N ALA A 280 -9.56 -18.81 7.43
CA ALA A 280 -10.13 -17.68 8.16
C ALA A 280 -9.85 -17.74 9.67
N ARG A 281 -9.98 -18.93 10.28
CA ARG A 281 -9.68 -19.13 11.70
C ARG A 281 -8.21 -18.88 12.02
N ALA A 282 -7.29 -19.42 11.22
CA ALA A 282 -5.85 -19.22 11.43
C ALA A 282 -5.45 -17.74 11.30
N TYR A 283 -6.05 -17.00 10.37
CA TYR A 283 -5.86 -15.55 10.26
C TYR A 283 -6.45 -14.77 11.44
N ALA A 284 -7.62 -15.16 11.93
CA ALA A 284 -8.21 -14.57 13.13
C ALA A 284 -7.36 -14.85 14.38
N ASP A 285 -6.81 -16.06 14.52
CA ASP A 285 -5.92 -16.39 15.63
C ASP A 285 -4.62 -15.58 15.52
N LYS A 286 -4.04 -15.48 14.31
CA LYS A 286 -2.82 -14.71 14.03
C LYS A 286 -2.95 -13.21 14.32
N ASN A 287 -4.11 -12.61 14.05
CA ASN A 287 -4.32 -11.18 14.28
C ASN A 287 -4.99 -10.86 15.62
N GLY A 288 -4.99 -11.82 16.57
CA GLY A 288 -5.52 -11.62 17.91
C GLY A 288 -7.02 -11.34 17.93
N GLY A 289 -7.75 -11.95 17.00
CA GLY A 289 -9.18 -11.82 16.83
C GLY A 289 -9.63 -10.46 16.31
N TYR A 290 -8.75 -9.66 15.70
CA TYR A 290 -9.08 -8.32 15.20
C TYR A 290 -9.87 -8.37 13.89
N VAL A 291 -11.12 -8.83 13.98
CA VAL A 291 -12.02 -9.06 12.86
C VAL A 291 -13.29 -8.21 13.00
N ILE A 292 -13.52 -7.33 12.03
CA ILE A 292 -14.72 -6.50 11.89
C ILE A 292 -15.71 -7.25 11.00
N ARG A 293 -16.63 -8.02 11.63
CA ARG A 293 -17.51 -8.98 10.94
C ARG A 293 -18.65 -8.32 10.14
N GLY A 294 -19.20 -7.21 10.63
CA GLY A 294 -20.24 -6.45 9.93
C GLY A 294 -19.67 -5.44 8.91
N GLY A 295 -18.37 -5.53 8.64
CA GLY A 295 -17.63 -4.70 7.70
C GLY A 295 -17.73 -3.19 7.94
N TYR A 296 -17.67 -2.39 6.88
CA TYR A 296 -17.77 -0.93 6.97
C TYR A 296 -19.10 -0.42 7.55
N TRP A 297 -20.17 -1.20 7.46
CA TRP A 297 -21.46 -0.86 8.08
C TRP A 297 -21.39 -0.94 9.60
N GLU A 298 -20.68 -1.94 10.15
CA GLU A 298 -20.38 -2.01 11.57
C GLU A 298 -19.56 -0.80 12.02
N LEU A 299 -18.52 -0.43 11.24
CA LEU A 299 -17.71 0.75 11.54
C LEU A 299 -18.55 2.03 11.55
N LEU A 300 -19.43 2.22 10.56
CA LEU A 300 -20.33 3.37 10.52
C LEU A 300 -21.27 3.38 11.74
N LYS A 301 -21.94 2.27 12.03
CA LYS A 301 -22.89 2.18 13.16
C LYS A 301 -22.23 2.45 14.51
N ARG A 302 -21.03 1.90 14.73
CA ARG A 302 -20.33 2.00 16.02
C ARG A 302 -19.60 3.33 16.17
N TYR A 303 -19.01 3.83 15.09
CA TYR A 303 -18.04 4.92 15.11
C TYR A 303 -18.42 6.14 14.27
N ALA A 304 -19.69 6.28 13.84
CA ALA A 304 -20.18 7.51 13.19
C ALA A 304 -19.71 8.77 13.94
N TRP A 305 -19.94 8.77 15.26
CA TRP A 305 -19.67 9.89 16.15
C TRP A 305 -18.77 9.52 17.34
N ARG A 306 -18.39 8.25 17.47
CA ARG A 306 -17.48 7.75 18.51
C ARG A 306 -16.10 7.53 17.93
N GLU A 307 -15.08 7.80 18.73
CA GLU A 307 -13.68 7.51 18.37
C GLU A 307 -13.49 6.00 18.25
N THR A 308 -12.81 5.56 17.20
CA THR A 308 -12.42 4.16 16.98
C THR A 308 -11.50 3.67 18.09
N ASP A 309 -10.51 4.50 18.42
CA ASP A 309 -9.59 4.35 19.54
C ASP A 309 -9.02 5.71 19.98
N ALA A 310 -8.17 5.69 21.02
CA ALA A 310 -7.52 6.89 21.53
C ALA A 310 -6.53 7.47 20.49
N PRO A 311 -6.49 8.80 20.27
CA PRO A 311 -5.52 9.42 19.37
C PRO A 311 -4.05 9.25 19.81
N VAL A 312 -3.80 9.12 21.11
CA VAL A 312 -2.44 8.99 21.66
C VAL A 312 -1.99 7.54 21.59
N HIS A 313 -0.82 7.28 21.01
CA HIS A 313 -0.27 5.93 20.94
C HIS A 313 0.05 5.39 22.36
N PRO A 314 -0.38 4.17 22.73
CA PRO A 314 -0.22 3.64 24.10
C PRO A 314 1.24 3.42 24.50
N ALA A 315 2.10 2.99 23.57
CA ALA A 315 3.52 2.72 23.84
C ALA A 315 4.41 4.00 23.87
N ALA A 316 3.83 5.20 23.87
CA ALA A 316 4.58 6.46 23.74
C ALA A 316 5.58 6.74 24.90
N GLY A 317 5.50 6.02 26.03
CA GLY A 317 6.54 6.07 27.07
C GLY A 317 7.82 5.28 26.73
N ALA A 318 7.77 4.31 25.82
CA ALA A 318 8.86 3.36 25.55
C ALA A 318 9.72 3.70 24.31
N ALA A 319 9.28 4.62 23.45
CA ALA A 319 10.02 5.01 22.25
C ALA A 319 11.37 5.67 22.58
N ARG A 320 11.47 6.38 23.72
CA ARG A 320 12.72 6.95 24.24
C ARG A 320 13.68 5.89 24.79
N ALA A 321 13.16 4.82 25.40
CA ALA A 321 14.00 3.74 25.92
C ALA A 321 14.72 2.99 24.79
N ARG A 322 14.06 2.82 23.62
CA ARG A 322 14.70 2.19 22.46
C ARG A 322 15.66 3.13 21.74
N ARG A 323 15.33 4.40 21.48
CA ARG A 323 16.30 5.35 20.90
C ARG A 323 17.51 5.59 21.81
N GLY A 324 17.29 5.74 23.11
CA GLY A 324 18.36 5.90 24.11
C GLY A 324 19.22 4.64 24.26
N ALA A 325 18.66 3.45 24.12
CA ALA A 325 19.43 2.20 24.12
C ALA A 325 20.27 2.04 22.84
N THR A 326 19.74 2.42 21.66
CA THR A 326 20.52 2.38 20.41
C THR A 326 21.63 3.43 20.39
N GLU A 327 21.40 4.62 20.95
CA GLU A 327 22.43 5.67 21.11
C GLU A 327 23.46 5.31 22.20
N ALA A 328 23.04 4.69 23.32
CA ALA A 328 23.96 4.24 24.37
C ALA A 328 24.82 3.03 23.93
N HIS A 329 24.29 2.10 23.13
CA HIS A 329 25.09 1.03 22.53
C HIS A 329 26.04 1.54 21.44
N GLY A 330 25.63 2.55 20.66
CA GLY A 330 26.49 3.22 19.69
C GLY A 330 27.61 4.04 20.34
N ALA A 331 27.35 4.64 21.51
CA ALA A 331 28.34 5.37 22.29
C ALA A 331 29.29 4.42 23.06
N ALA A 332 28.78 3.32 23.63
CA ALA A 332 29.61 2.35 24.36
C ALA A 332 30.58 1.58 23.45
N GLY A 333 30.28 1.43 22.15
CA GLY A 333 31.21 0.88 21.15
C GLY A 333 32.26 1.87 20.62
N ALA A 334 32.14 3.17 20.95
CA ALA A 334 33.01 4.23 20.44
C ALA A 334 34.10 4.67 21.44
N ILE A 335 34.04 4.20 22.69
CA ILE A 335 34.99 4.58 23.76
C ILE A 335 36.18 3.63 23.93
N ASP A 336 36.26 2.53 23.17
CA ASP A 336 37.33 1.52 23.31
C ASP A 336 38.27 1.39 22.09
N ALA A 337 38.27 2.38 21.19
CA ALA A 337 39.12 2.36 19.98
C ALA A 337 40.13 3.52 19.89
N SER A 338 40.48 4.14 21.03
CA SER A 338 41.38 5.30 21.07
C SER A 338 42.81 5.01 21.56
N THR A 339 43.15 3.78 21.95
CA THR A 339 44.51 3.47 22.46
C THR A 339 44.99 2.09 22.03
N ALA A 340 45.32 1.94 20.75
CA ALA A 340 46.36 1.02 20.28
C ALA A 340 46.72 1.40 18.83
N GLY A 341 47.94 1.88 18.64
CA GLY A 341 48.47 2.20 17.31
C GLY A 341 48.71 0.93 16.51
N VAL A 342 48.24 0.92 15.26
CA VAL A 342 48.74 0.03 14.20
C VAL A 342 48.75 0.83 12.88
N GLU A 343 49.91 0.80 12.21
CA GLU A 343 50.21 1.48 10.96
C GLU A 343 49.21 1.17 9.83
N ARG A 344 48.93 2.20 9.01
CA ARG A 344 48.18 2.08 7.75
C ARG A 344 49.08 1.50 6.66
N ALA A 345 48.74 0.32 6.13
CA ALA A 345 49.25 -0.18 4.86
C ALA A 345 48.53 0.49 3.66
N PRO A 346 49.18 0.74 2.51
CA PRO A 346 48.59 1.46 1.40
C PRO A 346 47.62 0.58 0.58
N LEU A 347 46.59 1.22 0.02
CA LEU A 347 45.54 0.61 -0.80
C LEU A 347 46.09 0.12 -2.16
N MET A 348 45.95 -1.17 -2.43
CA MET A 348 46.22 -1.79 -3.74
C MET A 348 45.23 -1.30 -4.81
N SER A 349 45.74 -1.12 -6.03
CA SER A 349 44.94 -0.71 -7.20
C SER A 349 44.12 -1.86 -7.80
N GLU A 350 43.04 -1.55 -8.50
CA GLU A 350 42.07 -2.51 -9.07
C GLU A 350 42.69 -3.56 -10.01
N ARG A 351 43.87 -3.29 -10.60
CA ARG A 351 44.60 -4.28 -11.41
C ARG A 351 45.15 -5.46 -10.60
N GLN A 352 45.41 -5.28 -9.31
CA GLN A 352 45.94 -6.35 -8.46
C GLN A 352 44.83 -7.31 -7.95
N ARG A 353 43.59 -6.84 -7.87
CA ARG A 353 42.41 -7.69 -7.54
C ARG A 353 42.03 -8.66 -8.65
N ALA A 354 42.22 -8.26 -9.91
CA ALA A 354 41.88 -9.10 -11.07
C ALA A 354 42.80 -10.33 -11.22
N THR A 355 44.05 -10.25 -10.76
CA THR A 355 45.01 -11.37 -10.80
C THR A 355 44.76 -12.39 -9.69
N ALA A 356 44.27 -11.95 -8.52
CA ALA A 356 43.98 -12.83 -7.39
C ALA A 356 42.78 -13.77 -7.64
N LEU A 357 41.78 -13.31 -8.42
CA LEU A 357 40.62 -14.13 -8.79
C LEU A 357 40.90 -15.16 -9.89
N ARG A 358 42.03 -15.03 -10.61
CA ARG A 358 42.44 -15.95 -11.68
C ARG A 358 43.25 -17.15 -11.19
N ASN A 359 43.82 -17.07 -9.98
CA ASN A 359 44.69 -18.11 -9.41
C ASN A 359 43.97 -19.07 -8.44
N ALA A 360 42.66 -18.92 -8.24
CA ALA A 360 41.86 -19.78 -7.34
C ALA A 360 41.17 -20.96 -8.07
N GLY A 361 41.55 -21.26 -9.32
CA GLY A 361 40.90 -22.29 -10.14
C GLY A 361 41.78 -23.50 -10.47
N GLY A 362 41.44 -24.66 -9.88
CA GLY A 362 41.67 -26.01 -10.45
C GLY A 362 42.27 -27.05 -9.48
N PRO A 363 42.21 -28.38 -9.78
CA PRO A 363 41.24 -29.13 -10.62
C PRO A 363 40.80 -30.49 -9.98
N ALA A 364 40.10 -31.32 -10.79
CA ALA A 364 39.77 -32.77 -10.66
C ALA A 364 38.32 -33.10 -10.19
N ALA A 365 37.60 -34.09 -10.71
CA ALA A 365 37.69 -35.01 -11.87
C ALA A 365 36.26 -35.61 -12.01
N ALA A 366 35.64 -35.59 -13.18
CA ALA A 366 35.43 -36.75 -14.05
C ALA A 366 34.95 -38.03 -13.34
N ASP A 367 33.65 -38.34 -13.48
CA ASP A 367 33.26 -39.69 -13.91
C ASP A 367 31.95 -39.66 -14.72
N ARG A 368 31.96 -40.36 -15.85
CA ARG A 368 30.85 -40.54 -16.80
C ARG A 368 30.72 -42.03 -17.08
N ALA A 369 29.54 -42.60 -16.90
CA ALA A 369 28.99 -43.63 -17.79
C ALA A 369 27.51 -43.94 -17.46
N PRO A 370 26.74 -44.48 -18.43
CA PRO A 370 25.33 -44.15 -18.64
C PRO A 370 24.39 -45.33 -18.39
N ILE A 371 23.08 -45.05 -18.24
CA ILE A 371 22.03 -46.06 -18.45
C ILE A 371 20.91 -45.50 -19.35
N ASP A 372 20.49 -46.41 -20.20
CA ASP A 372 19.77 -46.34 -21.45
C ASP A 372 18.25 -46.20 -21.31
N ARG A 373 17.64 -45.98 -22.47
CA ARG A 373 16.25 -45.78 -22.87
C ARG A 373 15.20 -46.68 -22.20
N GLY A 374 14.00 -46.12 -22.08
CA GLY A 374 12.76 -46.84 -21.85
C GLY A 374 11.53 -46.00 -22.20
N ILE A 375 11.34 -45.77 -23.50
CA ILE A 375 10.07 -45.27 -24.07
C ILE A 375 9.04 -46.38 -23.88
N GLN A 376 7.94 -46.10 -23.17
CA GLN A 376 6.65 -46.71 -23.47
C GLN A 376 5.52 -45.70 -23.35
N SER A 377 4.66 -45.80 -24.34
CA SER A 377 3.61 -44.91 -24.79
C SER A 377 2.22 -45.38 -24.33
N LEU A 378 1.35 -44.41 -24.04
CA LEU A 378 -0.12 -44.40 -24.22
C LEU A 378 -1.01 -45.23 -23.24
N PRO A 379 -2.35 -44.95 -23.15
CA PRO A 379 -3.14 -43.92 -23.84
C PRO A 379 -4.02 -43.02 -22.93
N LEU A 380 -4.47 -41.93 -23.56
CA LEU A 380 -5.67 -41.17 -23.21
C LEU A 380 -6.92 -42.07 -23.18
N ALA A 381 -7.78 -41.84 -22.21
CA ALA A 381 -9.19 -42.22 -22.28
C ALA A 381 -10.07 -41.03 -21.86
N ASP A 382 -10.93 -40.70 -22.81
CA ASP A 382 -12.01 -39.74 -22.83
C ASP A 382 -13.13 -40.16 -21.86
N ALA A 383 -13.76 -39.20 -21.17
CA ALA A 383 -15.08 -39.38 -20.55
C ALA A 383 -15.70 -38.02 -20.20
N SER A 384 -16.48 -37.51 -21.14
CA SER A 384 -17.56 -36.56 -20.89
C SER A 384 -18.74 -37.20 -20.13
N ALA A 385 -19.44 -36.35 -19.37
CA ALA A 385 -20.92 -36.32 -19.18
C ALA A 385 -21.54 -36.69 -17.81
N LYS A 386 -22.54 -35.83 -17.47
CA LYS A 386 -23.74 -35.97 -16.60
C LYS A 386 -23.57 -35.80 -15.08
N VAL A 387 -24.15 -34.76 -14.44
CA VAL A 387 -25.58 -34.43 -14.15
C VAL A 387 -26.13 -35.17 -12.91
N MET A 388 -26.78 -34.39 -12.01
CA MET A 388 -27.46 -34.72 -10.73
C MET A 388 -26.51 -35.04 -9.56
N ARG A 389 -26.56 -34.41 -8.38
CA ARG A 389 -27.64 -33.75 -7.63
C ARG A 389 -27.17 -32.45 -6.97
#